data_AF-A0A1M6T157-F1
#
_entry.id   AF-A0A1M6T157-F1
#
_cell.length_a   1.000
_cell.length_b   1.000
_cell.length_c   1.000
_cell.angle_alpha   90.00
_cell.angle_beta   90.00
_cell.angle_gamma   90.00
#
_symmetry.space_group_name_H-M   'P 1'
#
loop_
_entity.id
_entity.type
_entity.pdbx_description
1 polymer ?
#
loop_
_entity_poly.entity_id
_entity_poly.type
_entity_poly.pdbx_seq_one_letter_code
_entity_poly.pdbx_strand_id
1 'polypeptide(L)'
;MPQLKNYREVGIFDLMSAPLNPIGAFDAEQFKKDVRDLLAEKPDEKYLAVDLTGLDFVYSDAYNAFIQFQQEMEDRKGIFAVLTNNQTILVGLKKAGLDKSIMVFAYEEDLMSFSLQAQSPAATAEPEIEVVHEEPAPVASQNMGSTMGSIDVTPSHLDRRTGQHRRFTKSFNAIAKEEPAENSKKKGLDVPFDEEPSSAKTVIIVALLMLAAVGGAIAIFSL
;
A
#
# COMPACT_ATOMS: atom_id res chain seq x y z
N MET A 1 2.28 24.20 -15.72
CA MET A 1 2.85 22.86 -15.52
C MET A 1 1.77 22.01 -14.87
N PRO A 2 1.43 20.83 -15.40
CA PRO A 2 0.51 19.93 -14.71
C PRO A 2 1.19 19.45 -13.42
N GLN A 3 0.61 19.77 -12.27
CA GLN A 3 1.09 19.24 -11.00
C GLN A 3 0.82 17.73 -11.01
N LEU A 4 1.87 16.93 -10.76
CA LEU A 4 1.73 15.49 -10.56
C LEU A 4 0.86 15.28 -9.33
N LYS A 5 -0.34 14.71 -9.53
CA LYS A 5 -1.26 14.39 -8.45
C LYS A 5 -0.66 13.24 -7.64
N ASN A 6 -0.46 13.45 -6.33
CA ASN A 6 0.06 12.42 -5.41
C ASN A 6 -1.03 11.43 -4.95
N TYR A 7 -2.11 11.31 -5.72
CA TYR A 7 -3.28 10.52 -5.37
C TYR A 7 -3.88 9.85 -6.60
N ARG A 8 -4.54 8.72 -6.39
CA ARG A 8 -5.27 7.96 -7.40
C ARG A 8 -6.67 7.60 -6.89
N GLU A 9 -7.64 7.53 -7.79
CA GLU A 9 -9.00 7.12 -7.44
C GLU A 9 -9.09 5.59 -7.40
N VAL A 10 -9.50 5.05 -6.25
CA VAL A 10 -9.74 3.61 -6.04
C VAL A 10 -11.15 3.43 -5.50
N GLY A 11 -12.08 3.15 -6.41
CA GLY A 11 -13.51 3.13 -6.07
C GLY A 11 -14.02 4.53 -5.78
N ILE A 12 -14.61 4.74 -4.59
CA ILE A 12 -15.02 6.07 -4.10
C ILE A 12 -13.90 6.82 -3.39
N PHE A 13 -12.78 6.17 -3.06
CA PHE A 13 -11.71 6.78 -2.29
C PHE A 13 -10.70 7.47 -3.18
N ASP A 14 -10.30 8.68 -2.81
CA ASP A 14 -9.02 9.26 -3.21
C ASP A 14 -7.90 8.62 -2.37
N LEU A 15 -7.15 7.72 -2.97
CA LEU A 15 -6.03 7.02 -2.35
C LEU A 15 -4.72 7.81 -2.54
N MET A 16 -4.25 8.40 -1.45
CA MET A 16 -2.99 9.14 -1.36
C MET A 16 -1.81 8.17 -1.27
N SER A 17 -0.77 8.39 -2.07
CA SER A 17 0.49 7.68 -1.86
C SER A 17 1.20 8.25 -0.63
N ALA A 18 1.76 7.39 0.24
CA ALA A 18 2.58 7.85 1.35
C ALA A 18 3.78 8.67 0.86
N PRO A 19 3.88 9.98 1.20
CA PRO A 19 5.08 10.73 0.91
C PRO A 19 6.22 10.22 1.79
N LEU A 20 7.42 10.13 1.20
CA LEU A 20 8.60 9.58 1.87
C LEU A 20 9.65 10.67 2.03
N ASN A 21 10.28 10.69 3.19
CA ASN A 21 11.42 11.55 3.47
C ASN A 21 12.71 10.95 2.85
N PRO A 22 13.86 11.66 2.89
CA PRO A 22 15.12 11.16 2.31
C PRO A 22 15.66 9.85 2.89
N ILE A 23 15.16 9.43 4.06
CA ILE A 23 15.52 8.16 4.70
C ILE A 23 14.52 7.03 4.39
N GLY A 24 13.54 7.28 3.51
CA GLY A 24 12.53 6.31 3.08
C GLY A 24 11.43 6.04 4.10
N ALA A 25 11.29 6.87 5.13
CA ALA A 25 10.20 6.79 6.10
C ALA A 25 9.06 7.74 5.73
N PHE A 26 7.87 7.49 6.27
CA PHE A 26 6.70 8.34 6.07
C PHE A 26 6.97 9.79 6.49
N ASP A 27 6.67 10.74 5.59
CA ASP A 27 6.79 12.18 5.83
C ASP A 27 5.42 12.77 6.24
N ALA A 28 5.22 12.93 7.54
CA ALA A 28 3.95 13.43 8.08
C ALA A 28 3.67 14.90 7.74
N GLU A 29 4.71 15.73 7.53
CA GLU A 29 4.54 17.14 7.21
C GLU A 29 4.10 17.31 5.75
N GLN A 30 4.78 16.61 4.84
CA GLN A 30 4.42 16.60 3.44
C GLN A 30 3.03 16.00 3.23
N PHE A 31 2.70 14.90 3.93
CA PHE A 31 1.37 14.30 3.88
C PHE A 31 0.28 15.29 4.29
N LYS A 32 0.51 16.05 5.36
CA LYS A 32 -0.47 17.05 5.81
C LYS A 32 -0.72 18.14 4.78
N LYS A 33 0.33 18.56 4.08
CA LYS A 33 0.23 19.53 3.01
C LYS A 33 -0.56 18.96 1.83
N ASP A 34 -0.19 17.78 1.36
CA ASP A 34 -0.82 17.14 0.21
C ASP A 34 -2.32 16.89 0.43
N VAL A 35 -2.70 16.42 1.62
CA VAL A 35 -4.11 16.21 1.98
C VAL A 35 -4.89 17.52 2.03
N ARG A 36 -4.32 18.59 2.60
CA ARG A 36 -5.00 19.90 2.64
C ARG A 36 -5.13 20.53 1.26
N ASP A 37 -4.11 20.38 0.42
CA ASP A 37 -4.16 20.84 -0.97
C ASP A 37 -5.26 20.08 -1.73
N LEU A 38 -5.39 18.76 -1.53
CA LEU A 38 -6.47 17.95 -2.09
C LEU A 38 -7.85 18.39 -1.60
N LEU A 39 -8.04 18.56 -0.28
CA LEU A 39 -9.32 18.97 0.30
C LEU A 39 -9.71 20.42 -0.05
N ALA A 40 -8.73 21.25 -0.44
CA ALA A 40 -8.97 22.58 -1.00
C ALA A 40 -9.35 22.52 -2.48
N GLU A 41 -8.76 21.60 -3.26
CA GLU A 41 -9.14 21.36 -4.67
C GLU A 41 -10.53 20.72 -4.78
N LYS A 42 -10.85 19.77 -3.89
CA LYS A 42 -12.11 19.03 -3.82
C LYS A 42 -12.84 19.29 -2.49
N PRO A 43 -13.64 20.37 -2.38
CA PRO A 43 -14.32 20.71 -1.12
C PRO A 43 -15.39 19.70 -0.71
N ASP A 44 -15.96 18.97 -1.68
CA ASP A 44 -16.98 17.94 -1.49
C ASP A 44 -16.39 16.54 -1.26
N GLU A 45 -15.07 16.43 -1.08
CA GLU A 45 -14.39 15.16 -0.85
C GLU A 45 -14.81 14.54 0.48
N LYS A 46 -15.17 13.26 0.43
CA LYS A 46 -15.73 12.51 1.56
C LYS A 46 -15.01 11.22 1.83
N TYR A 47 -14.20 10.71 0.92
CA TYR A 47 -13.58 9.40 1.07
C TYR A 47 -12.10 9.53 0.75
N LEU A 48 -11.31 9.63 1.81
CA LEU A 48 -9.86 9.77 1.70
C LEU A 48 -9.19 8.53 2.26
N ALA A 49 -8.22 7.99 1.53
CA ALA A 49 -7.41 6.87 1.99
C ALA A 49 -5.91 7.19 1.86
N VAL A 50 -5.07 6.58 2.69
CA VAL A 50 -3.61 6.62 2.54
C VAL A 50 -3.03 5.22 2.34
N ASP A 51 -2.20 5.07 1.32
CA ASP A 51 -1.49 3.84 1.00
C ASP A 51 -0.19 3.73 1.80
N LEU A 52 -0.15 2.80 2.75
CA LEU A 52 1.02 2.46 3.55
C LEU A 52 1.58 1.06 3.21
N THR A 53 1.12 0.43 2.14
CA THR A 53 1.54 -0.95 1.78
C THR A 53 3.03 -1.05 1.48
N GLY A 54 3.65 0.03 0.99
CA GLY A 54 5.07 0.12 0.70
C GLY A 54 5.97 0.36 1.92
N LEU A 55 5.41 0.41 3.14
CA LEU A 55 6.15 0.78 4.35
C LEU A 55 6.24 -0.37 5.36
N ASP A 56 7.43 -0.52 5.94
CA ASP A 56 7.70 -1.52 6.98
C ASP A 56 7.16 -1.10 8.35
N PHE A 57 7.14 0.20 8.61
CA PHE A 57 6.63 0.82 9.84
C PHE A 57 6.35 2.32 9.59
N VAL A 58 5.61 2.94 10.52
CA VAL A 58 5.42 4.40 10.57
C VAL A 58 5.67 4.90 11.98
N TYR A 59 6.15 6.15 12.10
CA TYR A 59 6.48 6.78 13.38
C TYR A 59 5.25 7.44 14.03
N SER A 60 5.44 7.96 15.25
CA SER A 60 4.36 8.58 16.06
C SER A 60 3.73 9.82 15.41
N ASP A 61 4.50 10.56 14.64
CA ASP A 61 4.04 11.73 13.88
C ASP A 61 3.02 11.37 12.80
N ALA A 62 3.18 10.22 12.12
CA ALA A 62 2.23 9.68 11.15
C ALA A 62 0.89 9.38 11.83
N TYR A 63 0.88 8.66 12.96
CA TYR A 63 -0.36 8.38 13.69
C TYR A 63 -1.05 9.67 14.15
N ASN A 64 -0.30 10.67 14.60
CA ASN A 64 -0.86 11.98 14.96
C ASN A 64 -1.49 12.68 13.74
N ALA A 65 -0.88 12.56 12.56
CA ALA A 65 -1.48 13.07 11.32
C ALA A 65 -2.78 12.34 10.99
N PHE A 66 -2.82 11.01 11.17
CA PHE A 66 -4.03 10.22 10.92
C PHE A 66 -5.17 10.58 11.86
N ILE A 67 -4.89 10.81 13.15
CA ILE A 67 -5.89 11.29 14.12
C ILE A 67 -6.45 12.65 13.66
N GLN A 68 -5.58 13.57 13.26
CA GLN A 68 -5.99 14.88 12.79
C GLN A 68 -6.90 14.80 11.56
N PHE A 69 -6.56 13.96 10.58
CA PHE A 69 -7.37 13.83 9.37
C PHE A 69 -8.62 12.99 9.55
N GLN A 70 -8.61 12.03 10.49
CA GLN A 70 -9.84 11.33 10.87
C GLN A 70 -10.87 12.34 11.41
N GLN A 71 -10.46 13.23 12.31
CA GLN A 71 -11.34 14.28 12.85
C GLN A 71 -11.81 15.25 11.76
N GLU A 72 -10.90 15.71 10.89
CA GLU A 72 -11.26 16.63 9.80
C GLU A 72 -12.24 15.98 8.80
N MET A 73 -12.07 14.69 8.49
CA MET A 73 -13.00 13.97 7.63
C MET A 73 -14.34 13.72 8.32
N GLU A 74 -14.35 13.46 9.64
CA GLU A 74 -15.58 13.30 10.41
C GLU A 74 -16.41 14.60 10.43
N ASP A 75 -15.78 15.76 10.60
CA ASP A 75 -16.42 17.08 10.49
C ASP A 75 -17.09 17.30 9.12
N ARG A 76 -16.51 16.69 8.07
CA ARG A 76 -17.03 16.72 6.69
C ARG A 76 -18.06 15.61 6.41
N LYS A 77 -18.41 14.80 7.41
CA LYS A 77 -19.24 13.58 7.25
C LYS A 77 -18.66 12.59 6.24
N GLY A 78 -17.34 12.54 6.17
CA GLY A 78 -16.55 11.63 5.35
C GLY A 78 -15.88 10.53 6.16
N ILE A 79 -15.07 9.73 5.47
CA ILE A 79 -14.32 8.61 6.00
C ILE A 79 -12.85 8.82 5.67
N PHE A 80 -12.00 8.68 6.68
CA PHE A 80 -10.57 8.51 6.51
C PHE A 80 -10.20 7.04 6.66
N ALA A 81 -9.46 6.51 5.69
CA ALA A 81 -9.06 5.11 5.65
C ALA A 81 -7.54 4.94 5.50
N VAL A 82 -7.05 3.79 5.94
CA VAL A 82 -5.65 3.38 5.77
C VAL A 82 -5.60 2.06 5.01
N LEU A 83 -4.80 2.01 3.96
CA LEU A 83 -4.52 0.80 3.20
C LEU A 83 -3.18 0.23 3.63
N THR A 84 -3.20 -0.92 4.33
CA THR A 84 -1.99 -1.64 4.72
C THR A 84 -2.29 -3.10 5.07
N ASN A 85 -1.39 -4.00 4.66
CA ASN A 85 -1.36 -5.39 5.10
C ASN A 85 -0.23 -5.65 6.12
N ASN A 86 0.51 -4.61 6.52
CA ASN A 86 1.66 -4.74 7.40
C ASN A 86 1.23 -4.82 8.87
N GLN A 87 1.52 -5.95 9.52
CA GLN A 87 1.15 -6.21 10.92
C GLN A 87 1.77 -5.22 11.92
N THR A 88 2.97 -4.71 11.66
CA THR A 88 3.62 -3.71 12.52
C THR A 88 2.82 -2.41 12.55
N ILE A 89 2.36 -1.97 11.38
CA ILE A 89 1.54 -0.77 11.24
C ILE A 89 0.16 -1.01 11.88
N LEU A 90 -0.46 -2.17 11.65
CA LEU A 90 -1.74 -2.54 12.28
C LEU A 90 -1.67 -2.51 13.81
N VAL A 91 -0.60 -3.07 14.39
CA VAL A 91 -0.38 -3.02 15.85
C VAL A 91 -0.17 -1.58 16.31
N GLY A 92 0.53 -0.74 15.54
CA GLY A 92 0.71 0.66 15.83
C GLY A 92 -0.60 1.47 15.81
N LEU A 93 -1.46 1.23 14.82
CA LEU A 93 -2.80 1.82 14.74
C LEU A 93 -3.65 1.46 15.97
N LYS A 94 -3.64 0.18 16.37
CA LYS A 94 -4.33 -0.28 17.60
C LYS A 94 -3.79 0.40 18.86
N LYS A 95 -2.47 0.55 18.97
CA LYS A 95 -1.83 1.25 20.12
C LYS A 95 -2.18 2.74 20.15
N ALA A 96 -2.37 3.37 19.00
CA ALA A 96 -2.82 4.74 18.88
C ALA A 96 -4.34 4.90 19.10
N GLY A 97 -5.09 3.80 19.23
CA GLY A 97 -6.56 3.81 19.35
C GLY A 97 -7.28 4.17 18.05
N LEU A 98 -6.57 4.15 16.91
CA LEU A 98 -7.09 4.51 15.60
C LEU A 98 -7.92 3.39 14.98
N ASP A 99 -7.71 2.14 15.38
CA ASP A 99 -8.42 0.96 14.87
C ASP A 99 -9.95 1.01 15.03
N LYS A 100 -10.45 1.89 15.90
CA LYS A 100 -11.89 2.10 16.13
C LYS A 100 -12.47 3.29 15.37
N SER A 101 -11.62 4.22 14.92
CA SER A 101 -12.04 5.50 14.34
C SER A 101 -11.71 5.61 12.86
N ILE A 102 -10.75 4.83 12.36
CA ILE A 102 -10.40 4.78 10.93
C ILE A 102 -10.71 3.40 10.36
N MET A 103 -11.13 3.38 9.11
CA MET A 103 -11.25 2.11 8.38
C MET A 103 -9.87 1.66 7.92
N VAL A 104 -9.58 0.37 8.10
CA VAL A 104 -8.32 -0.22 7.65
C VAL A 104 -8.61 -1.30 6.63
N PHE A 105 -8.04 -1.15 5.44
CA PHE A 105 -8.18 -2.08 4.34
C PHE A 105 -6.84 -2.77 4.09
N ALA A 106 -6.86 -4.07 3.76
CA ALA A 106 -5.63 -4.80 3.50
C ALA A 106 -5.18 -4.63 2.04
N TYR A 107 -6.14 -4.59 1.11
CA TYR A 107 -5.91 -4.52 -0.33
C TYR A 107 -6.82 -3.49 -1.02
N GLU A 108 -6.40 -3.02 -2.19
CA GLU A 108 -7.21 -2.10 -3.01
C GLU A 108 -8.56 -2.71 -3.42
N GLU A 109 -8.61 -4.04 -3.56
CA GLU A 109 -9.84 -4.79 -3.84
C GLU A 109 -10.89 -4.57 -2.74
N ASP A 110 -10.45 -4.41 -1.49
CA ASP A 110 -11.36 -4.16 -0.35
C ASP A 110 -11.94 -2.74 -0.42
N LEU A 111 -11.14 -1.75 -0.82
CA LEU A 111 -11.59 -0.36 -1.06
C LEU A 111 -12.64 -0.31 -2.17
N MET A 112 -12.39 -1.04 -3.27
CA MET A 112 -13.35 -1.15 -4.38
C MET A 112 -14.63 -1.86 -3.94
N SER A 113 -14.52 -2.92 -3.15
CA SER A 113 -15.68 -3.65 -2.64
C SER A 113 -16.53 -2.80 -1.70
N PHE A 114 -15.89 -2.01 -0.83
CA PHE A 114 -16.58 -1.04 0.04
C PHE A 114 -17.37 -0.03 -0.79
N SER A 115 -16.79 0.44 -1.90
CA SER A 115 -17.41 1.41 -2.80
C SER A 115 -18.73 0.91 -3.39
N LEU A 116 -18.79 -0.38 -3.75
CA LEU A 116 -20.00 -1.00 -4.28
C LEU A 116 -21.11 -1.11 -3.22
N GLN A 117 -20.74 -1.35 -1.96
CA GLN A 117 -21.69 -1.45 -0.85
C GLN A 117 -22.20 -0.07 -0.43
N ALA A 118 -21.32 0.92 -0.32
CA ALA A 118 -21.66 2.29 0.07
C ALA A 118 -22.58 3.01 -0.93
N GLN A 119 -22.53 2.65 -2.22
CA GLN A 119 -23.42 3.19 -3.25
C GLN A 119 -24.79 2.49 -3.33
N SER A 120 -24.96 1.35 -2.64
CA SER A 120 -26.24 0.66 -2.63
C SER A 120 -27.17 1.28 -1.57
N PRO A 121 -28.36 1.80 -1.95
CA PRO A 121 -29.25 2.52 -1.03
C PRO A 121 -29.89 1.64 0.07
N ALA A 122 -29.44 0.40 0.26
CA ALA A 122 -29.90 -0.52 1.29
C ALA A 122 -28.92 -0.71 2.47
N ALA A 123 -27.71 -0.14 2.42
CA ALA A 123 -26.69 -0.36 3.45
C ALA A 123 -26.68 0.76 4.51
N THR A 124 -27.79 0.90 5.25
CA THR A 124 -27.76 1.47 6.61
C THR A 124 -27.83 0.30 7.60
N ALA A 125 -26.78 -0.50 7.61
CA ALA A 125 -26.52 -1.46 8.67
C ALA A 125 -25.00 -1.52 8.81
N GLU A 126 -24.54 -1.18 10.01
CA GLU A 126 -23.15 -1.14 10.43
C GLU A 126 -22.43 -2.43 10.01
N PRO A 127 -21.19 -2.37 9.48
CA PRO A 127 -20.42 -3.58 9.27
C PRO A 127 -19.92 -4.09 10.62
N GLU A 128 -20.61 -5.08 11.18
CA GLU A 128 -20.02 -5.96 12.19
C GLU A 128 -18.82 -6.67 11.56
N ILE A 129 -17.62 -6.24 11.93
CA ILE A 129 -16.39 -6.95 11.63
C ILE A 129 -16.42 -8.23 12.47
N GLU A 130 -16.82 -9.36 11.86
CA GLU A 130 -16.62 -10.69 12.42
C GLU A 130 -15.11 -10.94 12.56
N VAL A 131 -14.59 -10.63 13.75
CA VAL A 131 -13.30 -11.12 14.20
C VAL A 131 -13.45 -12.63 14.38
N VAL A 132 -12.97 -13.40 13.41
CA VAL A 132 -12.80 -14.85 13.54
C VAL A 132 -11.81 -15.10 14.68
N HIS A 133 -12.34 -15.26 15.88
CA HIS A 133 -11.64 -15.87 17.00
C HIS A 133 -11.53 -17.37 16.72
N GLU A 134 -10.41 -17.81 16.14
CA GLU A 134 -9.99 -19.20 16.28
C GLU A 134 -9.59 -19.45 17.75
N GLU A 135 -10.55 -19.95 18.52
CA GLU A 135 -10.31 -20.53 19.83
C GLU A 135 -9.81 -21.97 19.62
N PRO A 136 -8.60 -22.35 20.08
CA PRO A 136 -8.11 -23.70 19.92
C PRO A 136 -8.86 -24.64 20.87
N ALA A 137 -9.74 -25.47 20.31
CA ALA A 137 -10.46 -26.49 21.06
C ALA A 137 -9.48 -27.49 21.73
N PRO A 138 -9.64 -27.78 23.03
CA PRO A 138 -8.78 -28.73 23.73
C PRO A 138 -9.07 -30.18 23.27
N VAL A 139 -8.02 -30.84 22.78
CA VAL A 139 -8.00 -32.28 22.52
C VAL A 139 -8.10 -33.06 23.84
N ALA A 140 -9.26 -33.67 24.09
CA ALA A 140 -9.45 -34.64 25.17
C ALA A 140 -9.69 -36.04 24.57
N SER A 141 -8.63 -36.84 24.66
CA SER A 141 -8.56 -38.29 24.44
C SER A 141 -9.56 -39.05 25.31
N GLN A 142 -10.44 -39.88 24.74
CA GLN A 142 -10.95 -41.10 25.38
C GLN A 142 -11.23 -42.20 24.35
N ASN A 143 -10.32 -43.18 24.29
CA ASN A 143 -10.59 -44.53 23.81
C ASN A 143 -11.39 -45.29 24.88
N MET A 144 -12.61 -45.70 24.58
CA MET A 144 -13.24 -46.88 25.19
C MET A 144 -13.96 -47.67 24.11
N GLY A 145 -13.61 -48.96 24.01
CA GLY A 145 -14.15 -49.88 23.03
C GLY A 145 -15.45 -50.56 23.47
N SER A 146 -16.14 -51.06 22.44
CA SER A 146 -16.91 -52.31 22.40
C SER A 146 -18.21 -52.39 23.22
N THR A 147 -19.38 -52.42 22.56
CA THR A 147 -20.06 -53.66 22.06
C THR A 147 -21.57 -53.41 21.84
N MET A 148 -22.10 -54.01 20.75
CA MET A 148 -23.49 -54.46 20.53
C MET A 148 -24.54 -53.48 19.97
N GLY A 149 -25.05 -53.79 18.77
CA GLY A 149 -26.30 -53.26 18.24
C GLY A 149 -26.40 -53.29 16.72
N SER A 150 -26.90 -54.41 16.17
CA SER A 150 -27.21 -54.70 14.77
C SER A 150 -28.05 -53.61 14.07
N ILE A 151 -27.80 -53.35 12.78
CA ILE A 151 -28.77 -53.47 11.67
C ILE A 151 -28.13 -53.00 10.35
N ASP A 152 -28.27 -53.86 9.33
CA ASP A 152 -27.90 -53.71 7.93
C ASP A 152 -28.39 -52.41 7.27
N VAL A 153 -27.46 -51.65 6.64
CA VAL A 153 -27.69 -51.00 5.33
C VAL A 153 -26.38 -50.99 4.54
N THR A 154 -26.46 -51.59 3.35
CA THR A 154 -25.47 -51.71 2.27
C THR A 154 -24.75 -50.41 1.90
N PRO A 155 -23.40 -50.42 1.77
CA PRO A 155 -22.69 -49.37 1.04
C PRO A 155 -22.63 -49.72 -0.46
N SER A 156 -23.17 -48.83 -1.30
CA SER A 156 -22.96 -48.84 -2.74
C SER A 156 -21.52 -48.46 -3.08
N HIS A 157 -20.63 -49.44 -3.02
CA HIS A 157 -19.28 -49.36 -3.57
C HIS A 157 -19.38 -49.42 -5.11
N LEU A 158 -19.45 -48.26 -5.76
CA LEU A 158 -19.15 -48.18 -7.19
C LEU A 158 -17.65 -47.97 -7.37
N ASP A 159 -17.00 -49.09 -7.64
CA ASP A 159 -15.69 -49.20 -8.27
C ASP A 159 -15.54 -48.23 -9.44
N ARG A 160 -14.81 -47.13 -9.25
CA ARG A 160 -14.32 -46.36 -10.39
C ARG A 160 -13.07 -47.04 -10.93
N ARG A 161 -13.34 -48.07 -11.72
CA ARG A 161 -12.38 -48.83 -12.53
C ARG A 161 -11.52 -47.88 -13.36
N THR A 162 -10.22 -48.09 -13.23
CA THR A 162 -9.13 -47.42 -13.92
C THR A 162 -9.27 -47.53 -15.44
N GLY A 163 -9.36 -46.39 -16.12
CA GLY A 163 -9.21 -46.31 -17.57
C GLY A 163 -7.73 -46.42 -17.94
N GLN A 164 -7.40 -47.43 -18.76
CA GLN A 164 -6.15 -47.52 -19.51
C GLN A 164 -5.95 -46.23 -20.33
N HIS A 165 -4.70 -45.73 -20.37
CA HIS A 165 -4.26 -44.47 -20.98
C HIS A 165 -4.38 -43.18 -20.15
N ARG A 166 -3.56 -43.08 -19.09
CA ARG A 166 -2.80 -41.86 -18.84
C ARG A 166 -1.31 -42.20 -18.73
N ARG A 167 -0.64 -42.17 -19.89
CA ARG A 167 0.82 -42.15 -19.94
C ARG A 167 1.27 -40.84 -19.31
N PHE A 168 1.96 -40.96 -18.19
CA PHE A 168 2.83 -39.92 -17.64
C PHE A 168 3.72 -39.36 -18.76
N THR A 169 3.43 -38.14 -19.24
CA THR A 169 4.43 -37.35 -19.95
C THR A 169 5.34 -36.74 -18.90
N LYS A 170 6.43 -37.46 -18.67
CA LYS A 170 7.64 -36.98 -18.02
C LYS A 170 8.07 -35.62 -18.62
N SER A 171 8.64 -34.80 -17.74
CA SER A 171 9.74 -33.85 -17.99
C SER A 171 9.53 -32.71 -18.99
N PHE A 172 9.15 -31.54 -18.47
CA PHE A 172 9.57 -30.20 -18.90
C PHE A 172 9.72 -29.41 -17.60
N ASN A 173 10.87 -28.96 -17.09
CA ASN A 173 12.15 -28.58 -17.67
C ASN A 173 13.31 -29.30 -16.97
N ALA A 174 14.07 -30.10 -17.70
CA ALA A 174 15.46 -30.37 -17.35
C ALA A 174 16.28 -29.13 -17.79
N ILE A 175 16.73 -28.32 -16.84
CA ILE A 175 17.69 -27.25 -17.09
C ILE A 175 19.00 -27.93 -17.46
N ALA A 176 19.31 -27.98 -18.75
CA ALA A 176 20.66 -28.30 -19.21
C ALA A 176 21.56 -27.11 -18.81
N LYS A 177 22.47 -27.37 -17.87
CA LYS A 177 23.67 -26.55 -17.68
C LYS A 177 24.60 -26.85 -18.86
N GLU A 178 24.76 -25.89 -19.76
CA GLU A 178 25.92 -25.83 -20.64
C GLU A 178 26.80 -24.66 -20.18
N GLU A 179 28.09 -24.99 -20.02
CA GLU A 179 29.18 -24.09 -19.63
C GLU A 179 29.70 -23.26 -20.83
N PRO A 180 30.54 -22.24 -20.60
CA PRO A 180 30.52 -21.00 -21.36
C PRO A 180 31.36 -21.06 -22.63
N ALA A 181 30.80 -20.57 -23.74
CA ALA A 181 31.56 -20.24 -24.93
C ALA A 181 32.02 -18.78 -24.86
N GLU A 182 33.35 -18.63 -24.86
CA GLU A 182 34.08 -17.39 -25.03
C GLU A 182 33.68 -16.63 -26.30
N ASN A 183 33.99 -15.33 -26.29
CA ASN A 183 34.07 -14.41 -27.43
C ASN A 183 32.76 -13.76 -27.89
N SER A 184 32.32 -12.74 -27.15
CA SER A 184 31.80 -11.53 -27.80
C SER A 184 32.63 -10.31 -27.38
N LYS A 185 33.17 -9.67 -28.41
CA LYS A 185 34.04 -8.51 -28.37
C LYS A 185 33.40 -7.38 -27.57
N LYS A 186 34.16 -6.82 -26.62
CA LYS A 186 33.95 -5.47 -26.09
C LYS A 186 33.88 -4.49 -27.27
N LYS A 187 32.68 -4.10 -27.65
CA LYS A 187 32.42 -2.92 -28.48
C LYS A 187 31.68 -1.97 -27.54
N GLY A 188 32.37 -0.88 -27.20
CA GLY A 188 31.87 0.13 -26.26
C GLY A 188 30.46 0.55 -26.63
N LEU A 189 29.60 0.57 -25.63
CA LEU A 189 28.31 1.23 -25.69
C LEU A 189 28.62 2.72 -25.92
N ASP A 190 28.38 3.17 -27.14
CA ASP A 190 28.41 4.58 -27.51
C ASP A 190 27.23 5.23 -26.79
N VAL A 191 27.49 5.85 -25.65
CA VAL A 191 26.50 6.59 -24.86
C VAL A 191 26.40 7.99 -25.45
N PRO A 192 25.26 8.40 -26.04
CA PRO A 192 25.08 9.73 -26.61
C PRO A 192 24.68 10.74 -25.53
N PHE A 193 25.38 10.72 -24.38
CA PHE A 193 25.10 11.57 -23.23
C PHE A 193 26.32 12.36 -22.75
N ASP A 194 27.29 12.59 -23.64
CA ASP A 194 28.26 13.65 -23.45
C ASP A 194 27.77 14.89 -24.21
N GLU A 195 27.14 15.79 -23.46
CA GLU A 195 27.36 17.25 -23.46
C GLU A 195 26.14 17.97 -22.85
N GLU A 196 25.99 17.93 -21.53
CA GLU A 196 25.31 19.01 -20.81
C GLU A 196 26.29 19.61 -19.79
N PRO A 197 26.65 20.90 -19.90
CA PRO A 197 27.50 21.53 -18.91
C PRO A 197 26.75 21.54 -17.58
N SER A 198 27.29 20.82 -16.59
CA SER A 198 26.90 20.80 -15.19
C SER A 198 26.28 22.15 -14.74
N SER A 199 24.94 22.17 -14.71
CA SER A 199 24.10 23.32 -14.34
C SER A 199 24.48 23.90 -12.97
N ALA A 200 25.10 23.09 -12.10
CA ALA A 200 25.61 23.53 -10.81
C ALA A 200 26.65 24.67 -10.91
N LYS A 201 27.53 24.67 -11.93
CA LYS A 201 28.51 25.77 -12.11
C LYS A 201 27.83 27.05 -12.55
N THR A 202 26.82 26.95 -13.42
CA THR A 202 26.05 28.10 -13.93
C THR A 202 25.22 28.75 -12.82
N VAL A 203 24.59 27.94 -11.96
CA VAL A 203 23.83 28.44 -10.80
C VAL A 203 24.72 29.19 -9.81
N ILE A 204 25.93 28.68 -9.53
CA ILE A 204 26.88 29.35 -8.62
C ILE A 204 27.33 30.70 -9.20
N ILE A 205 27.61 30.78 -10.50
CA ILE A 205 28.03 32.04 -11.16
C ILE A 205 26.89 33.06 -11.14
N VAL A 206 25.65 32.63 -11.42
CA VAL A 206 24.48 33.52 -11.38
C VAL A 206 24.20 34.02 -9.96
N ALA A 207 24.34 33.16 -8.95
CA ALA A 207 24.17 33.55 -7.55
C ALA A 207 25.23 34.59 -7.10
N LEU A 208 26.49 34.41 -7.53
CA LEU A 208 27.57 35.35 -7.24
C LEU A 208 27.34 36.72 -7.90
N LEU A 209 26.87 36.75 -9.15
CA LEU A 209 26.56 38.01 -9.84
C LEU A 209 25.39 38.75 -9.20
N MET A 210 24.35 38.03 -8.75
CA MET A 210 23.23 38.63 -8.03
C MET A 210 23.67 39.24 -6.69
N LEU A 211 24.51 38.53 -5.93
CA LEU A 211 25.04 39.05 -4.66
C LEU A 211 25.91 40.29 -4.87
N ALA A 212 26.73 40.31 -5.92
CA ALA A 212 27.54 41.48 -6.26
C ALA A 212 26.67 42.69 -6.68
N ALA A 213 25.60 42.46 -7.46
CA ALA A 213 24.68 43.51 -7.87
C ALA A 213 23.90 44.11 -6.68
N VAL A 214 23.41 43.25 -5.78
CA VAL A 214 22.71 43.69 -4.56
C VAL A 214 23.67 44.42 -3.62
N GLY A 215 24.88 43.90 -3.41
CA GLY A 215 25.90 44.56 -2.60
C GLY A 215 26.32 45.92 -3.15
N GLY A 216 26.48 46.04 -4.47
CA GLY A 216 26.78 47.30 -5.15
C GLY A 216 25.65 48.33 -5.04
N ALA A 217 24.39 47.90 -5.18
CA ALA A 217 23.23 48.77 -5.04
C ALA A 217 23.09 49.33 -3.61
N ILE A 218 23.33 48.49 -2.60
CA ILE A 218 23.30 48.91 -1.18
C ILE A 218 24.45 49.89 -0.89
N ALA A 219 25.65 49.67 -1.42
CA ALA A 219 26.80 50.54 -1.23
C ALA A 219 26.60 51.93 -1.87
N ILE A 220 25.94 52.02 -3.02
CA ILE A 220 25.64 53.30 -3.69
C ILE A 220 24.56 54.10 -2.95
N PHE A 221 23.61 53.43 -2.29
CA PHE A 221 22.56 54.10 -1.51
C PHE A 221 22.97 54.47 -0.08
N SER A 222 24.11 53.98 0.41
CA SER A 222 24.63 54.24 1.76
C SER A 222 25.83 55.20 1.79
N LEU A 223 26.20 55.77 0.64
CA LEU A 223 27.20 56.84 0.48
C LEU A 223 26.51 58.19 0.28
#